data_AF-A0A077JBW7-F1
#
_entry.id   AF-A0A077JBW7-F1
#
_cell.length_a   1.000
_cell.length_b   1.000
_cell.length_c   1.000
_cell.angle_alpha   90.00
_cell.angle_beta   90.00
_cell.angle_gamma   90.00
#
_symmetry.space_group_name_H-M   'P 1'
#
loop_
_entity.id
_entity.type
_entity.pdbx_description
1 polymer ?
#
loop_
_entity_poly.entity_id
_entity_poly.type
_entity_poly.pdbx_seq_one_letter_code
_entity_poly.pdbx_strand_id
1 'polypeptide(L)'
;MKSLTYLIITIMIAFWFGVIAIFSIQNITEISLKFLMLESIKFPIGVLLSFCIGGGMVLGSLMTILWECSKYLPQRDSRKISKEVDNF
;
A
#
# COMPACT_ATOMS: atom_id res chain seq x y z
N MET A 1 17.59 -4.32 20.57
CA MET A 1 17.33 -3.11 19.74
C MET A 1 16.04 -3.21 18.91
N LYS A 2 15.69 -4.38 18.35
CA LYS A 2 14.46 -4.57 17.53
C LYS A 2 13.16 -4.12 18.22
N SER A 3 13.00 -4.41 19.53
CA SER A 3 11.81 -4.03 20.30
C SER A 3 11.61 -2.50 20.36
N LEU A 4 12.69 -1.73 20.57
CA LEU A 4 12.62 -0.26 20.55
C LEU A 4 12.24 0.25 19.16
N THR A 5 12.77 -0.35 18.09
CA THR A 5 12.39 0.00 16.73
C THR A 5 10.90 -0.21 16.49
N TYR A 6 10.33 -1.35 16.94
CA TYR A 6 8.89 -1.58 16.84
C TYR A 6 8.07 -0.57 17.64
N LEU A 7 8.49 -0.23 18.87
CA LEU A 7 7.82 0.78 19.68
C LEU A 7 7.78 2.15 18.98
N ILE A 8 8.92 2.60 18.45
CA ILE A 8 9.01 3.89 17.73
C ILE A 8 8.09 3.89 16.51
N ILE A 9 8.07 2.80 15.73
CA ILE A 9 7.20 2.65 14.55
C ILE A 9 5.73 2.73 14.96
N THR A 10 5.32 1.99 16.00
CA THR A 10 3.92 2.00 16.44
C THR A 10 3.48 3.38 16.96
N ILE A 11 4.36 4.09 17.66
CA ILE A 11 4.11 5.46 18.12
C ILE A 11 3.96 6.42 16.94
N MET A 12 4.82 6.32 15.92
CA MET A 12 4.69 7.15 14.72
C MET A 12 3.38 6.87 13.99
N ILE A 13 2.99 5.59 13.82
CA ILE A 13 1.70 5.24 13.21
C ILE A 13 0.54 5.82 14.04
N ALA A 14 0.54 5.62 15.36
CA ALA A 14 -0.52 6.11 16.23
C ALA A 14 -0.63 7.64 16.19
N PHE A 15 0.51 8.33 16.19
CA PHE A 15 0.56 9.78 16.03
C PHE A 15 -0.05 10.22 14.69
N TRP A 16 0.26 9.54 13.59
CA TRP A 16 -0.33 9.82 12.28
C TRP A 16 -1.84 9.60 12.24
N PHE A 17 -2.34 8.51 12.82
CA PHE A 17 -3.79 8.31 12.97
C PHE A 17 -4.45 9.44 13.78
N GLY A 18 -3.80 9.90 14.86
CA GLY A 18 -4.26 11.03 15.65
C GLY A 18 -4.34 12.33 14.83
N VAL A 19 -3.26 12.69 14.13
CA VAL A 19 -3.21 13.87 13.26
C VAL A 19 -4.31 13.82 12.21
N ILE A 20 -4.50 12.68 11.56
CA ILE A 20 -5.52 12.46 10.53
C ILE A 20 -6.93 12.60 11.09
N ALA A 21 -7.22 12.01 12.26
CA ALA A 21 -8.51 12.11 12.90
C ALA A 21 -8.82 13.54 13.33
N ILE A 22 -7.85 14.21 13.94
CA ILE A 22 -7.97 15.61 14.37
C ILE A 22 -8.17 16.52 13.15
N PHE A 23 -7.40 16.32 12.09
CA PHE A 23 -7.53 17.05 10.83
C PHE A 23 -8.90 16.82 10.19
N SER A 24 -9.41 15.59 10.25
CA SER A 24 -10.77 15.25 9.78
C SER A 24 -11.87 15.95 10.55
N ILE A 25 -11.73 16.10 11.87
CA ILE A 25 -12.75 16.69 12.74
C ILE A 25 -12.71 18.21 12.68
N GLN A 26 -11.50 18.78 12.65
CA GLN A 26 -11.32 20.23 12.61
C GLN A 26 -11.60 20.81 11.22
N ASN A 27 -11.35 20.04 10.16
CA ASN A 27 -11.56 20.48 8.79
C ASN A 27 -12.87 19.87 8.23
N ILE A 28 -14.01 20.31 8.75
CA ILE A 28 -15.36 19.97 8.22
C ILE A 28 -15.63 20.70 6.89
N THR A 29 -14.59 21.18 6.21
CA THR A 29 -14.75 21.80 4.91
C THR A 29 -15.15 20.72 3.90
N GLU A 30 -16.30 20.94 3.31
CA GLU A 30 -16.84 20.13 2.24
C GLU A 30 -15.99 20.36 0.98
N ILE A 31 -15.09 19.42 0.69
CA ILE A 31 -14.37 19.43 -0.58
C ILE A 31 -15.32 18.98 -1.68
N SER A 32 -15.49 19.87 -2.66
CA SER A 32 -16.22 19.57 -3.89
C SER A 32 -15.33 18.72 -4.79
N LEU A 33 -15.53 17.40 -4.72
CA LEU A 33 -14.91 16.47 -5.66
C LEU A 33 -15.74 16.49 -6.93
N LYS A 34 -15.21 17.19 -7.94
CA LYS A 34 -15.70 17.05 -9.31
C LYS A 34 -15.15 15.74 -9.85
N PHE A 35 -15.90 14.65 -9.63
CA PHE A 35 -15.60 13.38 -10.28
C PHE A 35 -15.54 13.62 -11.78
N LEU A 36 -14.53 13.06 -12.46
CA LEU A 36 -14.10 13.43 -13.82
C LEU A 36 -15.21 13.65 -14.89
N MET A 37 -16.43 13.11 -14.68
CA MET A 37 -17.64 13.30 -15.49
C MET A 37 -18.96 13.44 -14.68
N LEU A 38 -18.93 13.51 -13.34
CA LEU A 38 -20.12 13.47 -12.48
C LEU A 38 -20.29 14.74 -11.64
N GLU A 39 -21.51 14.93 -11.15
CA GLU A 39 -21.93 16.08 -10.34
C GLU A 39 -21.06 16.27 -9.09
N SER A 40 -20.85 17.52 -8.69
CA SER A 40 -20.01 17.88 -7.56
C SER A 40 -20.65 17.44 -6.24
N ILE A 41 -20.26 16.27 -5.74
CA ILE A 41 -20.62 15.85 -4.40
C ILE A 41 -19.60 16.40 -3.42
N LYS A 42 -20.14 17.06 -2.41
CA LYS A 42 -19.44 17.57 -1.26
C LYS A 42 -19.12 16.43 -0.32
N PHE A 43 -17.85 16.05 -0.23
CA PHE A 43 -17.40 15.05 0.73
C PHE A 43 -16.65 15.70 1.88
N PRO A 44 -16.82 15.21 3.12
CA PRO A 44 -15.95 15.60 4.22
C PRO A 44 -14.53 15.06 3.99
N ILE A 45 -13.51 15.87 4.31
CA ILE A 45 -12.09 15.51 4.15
C ILE A 45 -11.76 14.14 4.79
N GLY A 46 -12.41 13.83 5.91
CA GLY A 46 -12.22 12.57 6.64
C GLY A 46 -12.56 11.32 5.84
N VAL A 47 -13.66 11.37 5.09
CA VAL A 47 -14.09 10.25 4.24
C VAL A 47 -13.11 10.07 3.08
N LEU A 48 -12.59 11.16 2.53
CA LEU A 48 -11.57 11.08 1.48
C LEU A 48 -10.26 10.50 2.02
N LEU A 49 -9.83 10.93 3.21
CA LEU A 49 -8.61 10.41 3.83
C LEU A 49 -8.72 8.92 4.18
N SER A 50 -9.87 8.48 4.72
CA SER A 50 -10.08 7.06 5.02
C SER A 50 -10.08 6.22 3.74
N PHE A 51 -10.65 6.74 2.65
CA PHE A 51 -10.61 6.07 1.34
C PHE A 51 -9.18 5.97 0.80
N CYS A 52 -8.37 7.03 0.89
CA CYS A 52 -6.98 7.01 0.47
C CYS A 52 -6.13 6.02 1.28
N ILE A 53 -6.30 6.00 2.61
CA ILE A 53 -5.57 5.08 3.49
C ILE A 53 -5.99 3.64 3.21
N GLY A 54 -7.30 3.37 3.19
CA GLY A 54 -7.84 2.04 2.92
C GLY A 54 -7.45 1.54 1.54
N GLY A 55 -7.64 2.35 0.50
CA GLY A 55 -7.24 2.04 -0.87
C GLY A 55 -5.73 1.83 -0.99
N GLY A 56 -4.92 2.69 -0.37
CA GLY A 56 -3.47 2.54 -0.34
C GLY A 56 -3.01 1.26 0.34
N MET A 57 -3.65 0.85 1.44
CA MET A 57 -3.36 -0.42 2.12
C MET A 57 -3.75 -1.63 1.26
N VAL A 58 -4.91 -1.61 0.61
CA VAL A 58 -5.36 -2.68 -0.30
C VAL A 58 -4.42 -2.80 -1.50
N LEU A 59 -4.11 -1.69 -2.16
CA LEU A 59 -3.20 -1.67 -3.31
C LEU A 59 -1.77 -2.06 -2.92
N GLY A 60 -1.29 -1.61 -1.76
CA GLY A 60 0.02 -1.99 -1.22
C GLY A 60 0.11 -3.49 -0.91
N SER A 61 -0.96 -4.08 -0.38
CA SER A 61 -1.05 -5.52 -0.17
C SER A 61 -1.03 -6.28 -1.51
N LEU A 62 -1.80 -5.80 -2.50
CA LEU A 62 -1.80 -6.38 -3.86
C LEU A 62 -0.41 -6.33 -4.51
N MET A 63 0.29 -5.19 -4.40
CA MET A 63 1.64 -5.05 -4.94
C MET A 63 2.64 -6.00 -4.28
N THR A 64 2.54 -6.19 -2.97
CA THR A 64 3.39 -7.13 -2.24
C THR A 64 3.17 -8.56 -2.75
N ILE A 65 1.91 -8.97 -2.93
CA ILE A 65 1.55 -10.30 -3.44
C ILE A 65 2.08 -10.49 -4.88
N LEU A 66 1.92 -9.49 -5.75
CA LEU A 66 2.42 -9.52 -7.12
C LEU A 66 3.95 -9.64 -7.16
N TRP A 67 4.65 -8.93 -6.27
CA TRP A 67 6.11 -8.98 -6.18
C TRP A 67 6.63 -10.33 -5.68
N GLU A 68 5.95 -10.94 -4.71
CA GLU A 68 6.30 -12.29 -4.23
C GLU A 68 6.03 -13.35 -5.30
N CYS A 69 4.91 -13.27 -6.02
CA CYS A 69 4.58 -14.19 -7.12
C CYS A 69 5.64 -14.17 -8.24
N SER A 70 6.20 -13.00 -8.55
CA SER A 70 7.29 -12.84 -9.51
C SER A 70 8.57 -13.58 -9.10
N LYS A 71 8.86 -13.67 -7.79
CA LYS A 71 10.04 -14.41 -7.28
C LYS A 71 9.89 -15.93 -7.33
N TYR A 72 8.67 -16.45 -7.49
CA TYR A 72 8.39 -17.88 -7.67
C TYR A 72 8.38 -18.33 -9.13
N LEU A 73 8.79 -17.48 -10.09
CA LEU A 73 9.10 -18.01 -11.42
C LEU A 73 10.27 -18.99 -11.31
N PRO A 74 10.10 -20.26 -11.71
CA PRO A 74 11.15 -21.24 -11.62
C PRO A 74 12.30 -20.76 -12.52
N GLN A 75 13.45 -20.50 -11.92
CA GLN A 75 14.71 -20.36 -12.63
C GLN A 75 14.91 -21.64 -13.43
N ARG A 76 14.54 -21.60 -14.71
CA ARG A 76 14.68 -22.71 -15.65
C ARG A 76 16.17 -23.02 -15.70
N ASP A 77 16.56 -24.08 -15.00
CA ASP A 77 17.95 -24.49 -14.79
C ASP A 77 18.53 -24.99 -16.12
N SER A 78 18.97 -24.05 -16.96
CA SER A 78 19.69 -24.32 -18.21
C SER A 78 21.03 -25.03 -17.99
N ARG A 79 21.46 -25.29 -16.74
CA ARG A 79 22.69 -26.06 -16.48
C ARG A 79 22.54 -27.56 -16.65
N LYS A 80 21.31 -28.12 -16.70
CA LYS A 80 21.15 -29.56 -16.97
C LYS A 80 21.35 -29.93 -18.45
N ILE A 81 20.94 -29.06 -19.37
CA ILE A 81 21.03 -29.35 -20.81
C ILE A 81 22.48 -29.34 -21.30
N SER A 82 23.32 -28.41 -20.82
CA SER A 82 24.75 -28.39 -21.18
C SER A 82 25.46 -29.69 -20.77
N LYS A 83 25.16 -30.21 -19.56
CA LYS A 83 25.80 -31.43 -19.07
C LYS A 83 25.36 -32.69 -19.81
N GLU A 84 24.18 -32.70 -20.41
CA GLU A 84 23.70 -33.85 -21.20
C GLU A 84 24.33 -33.83 -22.60
N VAL A 85 24.52 -32.64 -23.19
CA VAL A 85 25.17 -32.47 -24.50
C VAL A 85 26.68 -32.73 -24.44
N ASP A 86 27.33 -32.40 -23.32
CA ASP A 86 28.76 -32.69 -23.11
C ASP A 86 29.06 -34.18 -22.84
N ASN A 87 28.03 -35.03 -22.69
CA ASN A 87 28.16 -36.48 -22.46
C ASN A 87 27.83 -37.34 -23.70
N PHE A 88 27.64 -36.73 -24.88
CA PHE A 88 27.42 -37.43 -26.16
C PHE A 88 28.61 -37.32 -27.11
#